data_AF-I3S4N8-F1
#
_entry.id   AF-I3S4N8-F1
#
_cell.length_a   1.000
_cell.length_b   1.000
_cell.length_c   1.000
_cell.angle_alpha   90.00
_cell.angle_beta   90.00
_cell.angle_gamma   90.00
#
_symmetry.space_group_name_H-M   'P 1'
#
loop_
_entity.id
_entity.type
_entity.pdbx_description
1 polymer ?
#
loop_
_entity_poly.entity_id
_entity_poly.type
_entity_poly.pdbx_seq_one_letter_code
_entity_poly.pdbx_strand_id
1 'polypeptide(L)'
;MWCNGILCGPVLLIWTFIRGDLKTTIDFPYLFSPGFLVILLFSCILAFFLNYSIFLNTTLNSALTQTICGNMKDLFTIGFGWIIFGGLPFDFWNVIGQFLGFTGSGLYAYFKLIGK
;
A
#
# COMPACT_ATOMS: atom_id res chain seq x y z
N MET A 1 -10.82 -11.88 -4.68
CA MET A 1 -10.85 -11.27 -3.33
C MET A 1 -11.03 -12.31 -2.22
N TRP A 2 -12.02 -13.20 -2.34
CA TRP A 2 -12.31 -14.23 -1.33
C TRP A 2 -11.11 -15.17 -1.03
N CYS A 3 -10.44 -15.69 -2.07
CA CYS A 3 -9.23 -16.51 -1.89
C CYS A 3 -8.07 -15.75 -1.24
N ASN A 4 -7.92 -14.44 -1.52
CA ASN A 4 -6.83 -13.64 -0.94
C ASN A 4 -7.05 -13.43 0.57
N GLY A 5 -8.30 -13.16 0.98
CA GLY A 5 -8.66 -13.10 2.41
C GLY A 5 -8.52 -14.43 3.13
N ILE A 6 -8.92 -15.54 2.50
CA ILE A 6 -8.87 -16.88 3.10
C ILE A 6 -7.43 -17.43 3.21
N LEU A 7 -6.56 -17.13 2.24
CA LEU A 7 -5.15 -17.53 2.29
C LEU A 7 -4.34 -16.62 3.22
N CYS A 8 -4.56 -15.30 3.16
CA CYS A 8 -3.76 -14.35 3.90
C CYS A 8 -4.18 -14.28 5.38
N GLY A 9 -5.46 -14.47 5.70
CA GLY A 9 -5.98 -14.46 7.07
C GLY A 9 -5.23 -15.38 8.05
N PRO A 10 -5.12 -16.71 7.81
CA PRO A 10 -4.42 -17.62 8.71
C PRO A 10 -2.91 -17.37 8.72
N VAL A 11 -2.31 -17.01 7.59
CA VAL A 11 -0.87 -16.70 7.50
C VAL A 11 -0.53 -15.45 8.31
N LEU A 12 -1.35 -14.40 8.21
CA LEU A 12 -1.20 -13.18 9.00
C LEU A 12 -1.45 -13.42 10.49
N LEU A 13 -2.44 -14.24 10.85
CA LEU A 13 -2.69 -14.60 12.25
C LEU A 13 -1.50 -15.36 12.87
N ILE A 14 -0.92 -16.31 12.14
CA ILE A 14 0.27 -17.04 12.61
C ILE A 14 1.46 -16.09 12.72
N TRP A 15 1.68 -15.22 11.73
CA TRP A 15 2.78 -14.27 11.72
C TRP A 15 2.70 -13.23 12.85
N THR A 16 1.50 -12.68 13.08
CA THR A 16 1.25 -11.70 14.15
C THR A 16 1.35 -12.32 15.53
N PHE A 17 0.98 -13.60 15.68
CA PHE A 17 1.20 -14.35 16.91
C PHE A 17 2.69 -14.56 17.21
N ILE A 18 3.51 -14.86 16.21
CA ILE A 18 4.97 -15.04 16.36
C ILE A 18 5.68 -13.71 16.67
N ARG A 19 5.28 -12.60 16.03
CA ARG A 19 5.88 -11.28 16.29
C ARG A 19 5.46 -10.65 17.63
N GLY A 20 4.37 -11.12 18.23
CA GLY A 20 3.87 -10.57 19.50
C GLY A 20 3.14 -9.23 19.36
N ASP A 21 2.90 -8.75 18.14
CA ASP A 21 2.14 -7.51 17.85
C ASP A 21 0.72 -7.55 18.45
N LEU A 22 0.15 -8.75 18.62
CA LEU A 22 -1.13 -8.95 19.31
C LEU A 22 -1.06 -8.53 20.79
N LYS A 23 0.05 -8.81 21.47
CA LYS A 23 0.21 -8.54 22.90
C LYS A 23 0.38 -7.05 23.16
N THR A 24 1.15 -6.35 22.33
CA THR A 24 1.30 -4.89 22.38
C THR A 24 0.01 -4.15 21.99
N THR A 25 -0.82 -4.74 21.12
CA THR A 25 -2.13 -4.18 20.79
C THR A 25 -3.07 -4.32 21.98
N ILE A 26 -3.21 -5.51 22.58
CA ILE A 26 -4.10 -5.75 23.73
C ILE A 26 -3.71 -4.92 24.97
N ASP A 27 -2.42 -4.67 25.17
CA ASP A 27 -1.91 -3.86 26.29
C ASP A 27 -2.07 -2.35 26.08
N PHE A 28 -2.61 -1.91 24.93
CA PHE A 28 -2.78 -0.49 24.62
C PHE A 28 -3.98 0.09 25.39
N PRO A 29 -3.77 1.04 26.32
CA PRO A 29 -4.82 1.48 27.26
C PRO A 29 -5.98 2.24 26.59
N TYR A 30 -5.79 2.73 25.37
CA TYR A 30 -6.81 3.45 24.59
C TYR A 30 -7.46 2.60 23.50
N LEU A 31 -7.30 1.28 23.52
CA LEU A 31 -7.81 0.40 22.47
C LEU A 31 -9.34 0.47 22.28
N PHE A 32 -10.07 0.75 23.37
CA PHE A 32 -11.52 0.95 23.37
C PHE A 32 -11.95 2.43 23.26
N SER A 33 -11.02 3.34 23.01
CA SER A 33 -11.39 4.74 22.76
C SER A 33 -12.21 4.83 21.46
N PRO A 34 -13.37 5.49 21.47
CA PRO A 34 -14.23 5.58 20.29
C PRO A 34 -13.52 6.26 19.11
N GLY A 35 -12.60 7.20 19.37
CA GLY A 35 -11.81 7.85 18.33
C GLY A 35 -10.86 6.87 17.63
N PHE A 36 -10.17 6.01 18.39
CA PHE A 36 -9.27 5.00 17.83
C PHE A 36 -10.04 3.96 17.01
N LEU A 37 -11.19 3.51 17.51
CA LEU A 37 -12.03 2.53 16.84
C LEU A 37 -12.59 3.05 15.50
N VAL A 38 -13.00 4.32 15.44
CA VAL A 38 -13.48 4.96 14.21
C VAL A 38 -12.36 5.06 13.17
N ILE A 39 -11.15 5.49 13.57
CA ILE A 39 -10.00 5.58 12.66
C ILE A 39 -9.58 4.20 12.16
N LEU A 40 -9.60 3.19 13.05
CA LEU A 40 -9.33 1.80 12.71
C LEU A 40 -10.34 1.28 11.68
N LEU A 41 -11.63 1.51 11.90
CA LEU A 41 -12.69 1.10 10.97
C LEU A 41 -12.55 1.79 9.61
N PHE A 42 -12.23 3.08 9.61
CA PHE A 42 -11.99 3.83 8.37
C PHE A 42 -10.78 3.31 7.59
N SER A 43 -9.70 2.96 8.30
CA SER A 43 -8.52 2.31 7.72
C SER A 43 -8.87 0.96 7.08
N CYS A 44 -9.68 0.14 7.76
CA CYS A 44 -10.16 -1.14 7.23
C CYS A 44 -11.00 -0.96 5.96
N ILE A 45 -11.90 0.03 5.92
CA ILE A 45 -12.72 0.34 4.74
C ILE A 45 -11.82 0.76 3.57
N LEU A 46 -10.84 1.65 3.81
CA LEU A 46 -9.91 2.10 2.78
C LEU A 46 -9.05 0.95 2.25
N ALA A 47 -8.57 0.07 3.13
CA ALA A 47 -7.80 -1.12 2.76
C ALA A 47 -8.63 -2.09 1.90
N PHE A 48 -9.92 -2.26 2.21
CA PHE A 48 -10.82 -3.05 1.38
C PHE A 48 -11.02 -2.42 0.00
N PHE A 49 -11.20 -1.10 -0.06
CA PHE A 49 -11.36 -0.36 -1.31
C PHE A 49 -10.10 -0.41 -2.19
N LEU A 50 -8.91 -0.35 -1.58
CA LEU A 50 -7.63 -0.54 -2.26
C LEU A 50 -7.51 -1.94 -2.85
N ASN A 51 -7.79 -2.98 -2.07
CA ASN A 51 -7.80 -4.36 -2.55
C ASN A 51 -8.82 -4.57 -3.68
N TYR A 52 -9.97 -3.90 -3.59
CA TYR A 52 -10.99 -3.90 -4.64
C TYR A 52 -10.46 -3.29 -5.94
N SER A 53 -9.90 -2.08 -5.83
CA SER A 53 -9.34 -1.33 -6.96
C SER A 53 -8.19 -2.06 -7.63
N ILE A 54 -7.34 -2.73 -6.85
CA ILE A 54 -6.25 -3.57 -7.36
C ILE A 54 -6.80 -4.73 -8.19
N PHE A 55 -7.79 -5.46 -7.67
CA PHE A 55 -8.39 -6.58 -8.39
C PHE A 55 -9.11 -6.13 -9.67
N LEU A 56 -9.85 -5.03 -9.60
CA LEU A 56 -10.53 -4.44 -10.75
C LEU A 56 -9.50 -4.04 -11.82
N ASN A 57 -8.40 -3.38 -11.41
CA ASN A 57 -7.32 -3.00 -12.30
C ASN A 57 -6.67 -4.24 -12.93
N THR A 58 -6.37 -5.30 -12.17
CA THR A 58 -5.83 -6.55 -12.76
C THR A 58 -6.76 -7.23 -13.76
N THR A 59 -8.08 -7.10 -13.55
CA THR A 59 -9.09 -7.75 -14.39
C THR A 59 -9.32 -6.97 -15.68
N LEU A 60 -9.33 -5.63 -15.62
CA LEU A 60 -9.57 -4.77 -16.78
C LEU A 60 -8.29 -4.40 -17.54
N ASN A 61 -7.17 -4.26 -16.83
CA ASN A 61 -5.94 -3.71 -17.35
C ASN A 61 -4.77 -4.50 -16.73
N SER A 62 -4.44 -5.64 -17.36
CA SER A 62 -3.24 -6.50 -17.20
C SER A 62 -2.28 -6.21 -16.02
N ALA A 63 -1.82 -7.23 -15.29
CA ALA A 63 -0.95 -7.15 -14.09
C ALA A 63 0.13 -6.04 -14.06
N LEU A 64 0.71 -5.75 -15.21
CA LEU A 64 1.65 -4.70 -15.49
C LEU A 64 1.17 -3.24 -15.21
N THR A 65 -0.07 -2.90 -15.58
CA THR A 65 -0.66 -1.58 -15.32
C THR A 65 -0.97 -1.39 -13.83
N GLN A 66 -1.14 -2.47 -13.08
CA GLN A 66 -1.14 -2.42 -11.62
C GLN A 66 0.24 -2.07 -11.06
N THR A 67 1.32 -2.65 -11.60
CA THR A 67 2.69 -2.31 -11.18
C THR A 67 3.02 -0.83 -11.44
N ILE A 68 2.58 -0.28 -12.57
CA ILE A 68 2.77 1.14 -12.91
C ILE A 68 1.98 2.05 -11.95
N CYS A 69 0.69 1.77 -11.72
CA CYS A 69 -0.10 2.51 -10.74
C CYS A 69 0.47 2.39 -9.32
N GLY A 70 1.07 1.25 -8.97
CA GLY A 70 1.78 1.02 -7.71
C GLY A 70 2.95 1.99 -7.53
N ASN A 71 3.86 2.04 -8.51
CA ASN A 71 5.00 2.97 -8.48
C ASN A 71 4.56 4.43 -8.42
N MET A 72 3.48 4.79 -9.13
CA MET A 72 2.94 6.15 -9.12
C MET A 72 2.32 6.50 -7.75
N LYS A 73 1.59 5.56 -7.14
CA LYS A 73 1.05 5.73 -5.77
C LYS A 73 2.18 5.91 -4.75
N ASP A 74 3.28 5.15 -4.88
CA ASP A 74 4.40 5.23 -3.94
C ASP A 74 5.13 6.58 -4.06
N LEU A 75 5.29 7.12 -5.28
CA LEU A 75 5.79 8.49 -5.49
C LEU A 75 4.97 9.53 -4.72
N PHE A 76 3.64 9.49 -4.88
CA PHE A 76 2.75 10.42 -4.18
C PHE A 76 2.81 10.22 -2.67
N THR A 77 2.85 8.97 -2.20
CA THR A 77 2.91 8.66 -0.77
C THR A 77 4.19 9.19 -0.14
N ILE A 78 5.34 9.03 -0.80
CA ILE A 78 6.63 9.56 -0.32
C ILE A 78 6.66 11.09 -0.39
N GLY A 79 6.15 11.68 -1.49
CA GLY A 79 6.05 13.12 -1.64
C GLY A 79 5.19 13.77 -0.55
N PHE A 80 4.00 13.24 -0.31
CA PHE A 80 3.16 13.66 0.81
C PHE A 80 3.82 13.40 2.16
N GLY A 81 4.53 12.27 2.30
CA GLY A 81 5.32 11.96 3.50
C GLY A 81 6.35 13.04 3.83
N TRP A 82 7.11 13.53 2.84
CA TRP A 82 8.06 14.62 3.05
C TRP A 82 7.39 15.95 3.39
N ILE A 83 6.30 16.30 2.70
CA ILE A 83 5.59 17.57 2.94
C ILE A 83 4.94 17.60 4.32
N ILE A 84 4.32 16.48 4.74
CA ILE A 84 3.51 16.41 5.97
C ILE A 84 4.38 16.12 7.20
N PHE A 85 5.32 15.18 7.10
CA PHE A 85 6.07 14.71 8.27
C PHE A 85 7.40 15.44 8.48
N GLY A 86 7.91 16.23 7.50
CA GLY A 86 9.00 17.21 7.66
C GLY A 86 10.36 16.72 8.21
N GLY A 87 10.45 15.45 8.63
CA GLY A 87 11.55 14.88 9.41
C GLY A 87 11.99 13.50 8.93
N LEU A 88 11.56 13.08 7.74
CA LEU A 88 12.18 11.93 7.09
C LEU A 88 13.57 12.35 6.58
N PRO A 89 14.66 11.63 6.87
CA PRO A 89 15.96 11.93 6.27
C PRO A 89 15.79 11.96 4.75
N PHE A 90 16.19 13.07 4.14
CA PHE A 90 16.08 13.26 2.71
C PHE A 90 17.18 12.42 2.04
N ASP A 91 16.93 11.12 1.89
CA ASP A 91 17.84 10.22 1.20
C ASP A 91 17.78 10.52 -0.30
N PHE A 92 18.75 11.31 -0.76
CA PHE A 92 18.92 11.68 -2.17
C PHE A 92 18.90 10.45 -3.10
N TRP A 93 19.47 9.33 -2.65
CA TRP A 93 19.43 8.05 -3.37
C TRP A 93 18.01 7.48 -3.52
N ASN A 94 17.17 7.66 -2.52
CA ASN A 94 15.77 7.22 -2.57
C ASN A 94 14.96 8.07 -3.55
N VAL A 95 15.22 9.39 -3.58
CA VAL A 95 14.63 10.32 -4.57
C VAL A 95 14.95 9.86 -5.99
N ILE A 96 16.24 9.62 -6.27
CA ILE A 96 16.71 9.19 -7.59
C ILE A 96 16.10 7.84 -7.98
N GLY A 97 16.09 6.87 -7.06
CA GLY A 97 15.48 5.56 -7.29
C GLY A 97 13.99 5.68 -7.65
N GLN A 98 13.27 6.55 -6.96
CA GLN A 98 11.85 6.79 -7.19
C GLN A 98 11.59 7.44 -8.57
N PHE A 99 12.40 8.43 -8.96
CA PHE A 99 12.32 9.04 -10.29
C PHE A 99 12.67 8.05 -11.41
N LEU A 100 13.70 7.22 -11.22
CA LEU A 100 14.07 6.19 -12.18
C LEU A 100 12.94 5.17 -12.37
N GLY A 101 12.30 4.75 -11.28
CA GLY A 101 11.14 3.85 -11.29
C GLY A 101 9.93 4.46 -12.02
N PHE A 102 9.71 5.77 -11.86
CA PHE A 102 8.67 6.49 -12.57
C PHE A 102 8.94 6.58 -14.07
N THR A 103 10.15 7.01 -14.46
CA THR A 103 10.54 7.10 -15.87
C THR A 103 10.49 5.73 -16.54
N GLY A 104 10.93 4.67 -15.87
CA GLY A 104 10.81 3.29 -16.34
C GLY A 104 9.36 2.86 -16.54
N SER A 105 8.47 3.22 -15.62
CA SER A 105 7.03 2.93 -15.73
C SER A 105 6.35 3.70 -16.88
N GLY A 106 6.76 4.95 -17.13
CA GLY A 106 6.28 5.78 -18.23
C GLY A 106 6.75 5.29 -19.60
N LEU A 107 8.02 4.93 -19.73
CA LEU A 107 8.56 4.30 -20.95
C LEU A 107 7.86 2.99 -21.26
N TYR A 108 7.60 2.18 -20.23
CA TYR A 108 6.86 0.94 -20.37
C TYR A 108 5.43 1.19 -20.88
N ALA A 109 4.69 2.13 -20.27
CA ALA A 109 3.35 2.49 -20.71
C ALA A 109 3.32 3.00 -22.15
N TYR A 110 4.31 3.82 -22.52
CA TYR A 110 4.47 4.36 -23.86
C TYR A 110 4.69 3.25 -24.90
N PHE A 111 5.63 2.32 -24.65
CA PHE A 111 5.87 1.20 -25.56
C PHE A 111 4.68 0.27 -25.67
N LYS A 112 3.92 0.05 -24.60
CA LYS A 112 2.68 -0.75 -24.65
C LYS A 112 1.57 -0.06 -25.45
N LEU A 113 1.45 1.27 -25.37
CA LEU A 113 0.48 2.04 -26.16
C LEU A 113 0.84 2.10 -27.65
N ILE A 114 2.13 2.16 -27.97
CA ILE A 114 2.62 2.25 -29.36
C ILE A 114 2.76 0.87 -30.03
N GLY A 115 2.98 -0.18 -29.23
CA GLY A 115 3.31 -1.54 -29.69
C GLY A 115 2.13 -2.45 -30.04
N LYS A 116 0.89 -2.00 -29.88
CA LYS A 116 -0.36 -2.80 -29.94
C LYS A 116 -0.61 -3.63 -28.68
#